data_AF-A0A1G7HVW4-F1
#
_entry.id   AF-A0A1G7HVW4-F1
#
_cell.length_a   1.000
_cell.length_b   1.000
_cell.length_c   1.000
_cell.angle_alpha   90.00
_cell.angle_beta   90.00
_cell.angle_gamma   90.00
#
_symmetry.space_group_name_H-M   'P 1'
#
loop_
_entity.id
_entity.type
_entity.pdbx_description
1 polymer ?
#
loop_
_entity_poly.entity_id
_entity_poly.type
_entity_poly.pdbx_seq_one_letter_code
_entity_poly.pdbx_strand_id
1 'polypeptide(L)'
;MNYKIIINSLILVLLADLASGQVSMGGKQSVEGTATILDFNSRTGNIKGVILPAVDDISKALSSDPASNNGTFLFNKSNQKVQVYENNVWKDLSDAGSTNDLVINTSDERSNGVVIGAASSSAKGVFILESSDKAMILPRISEPHKAVKSPYPGMMCFDTVSRTLAVFDGVRWNYWN
;
A
#
# COMPACT_ATOMS: atom_id res chain seq x y z
N MET A 1 -20.03 31.41 36.50
CA MET A 1 -19.57 30.65 35.31
C MET A 1 -20.81 30.26 34.50
N ASN A 2 -20.85 30.53 33.20
CA ASN A 2 -22.09 30.44 32.41
C ASN A 2 -22.32 28.98 31.99
N TYR A 3 -23.25 28.27 32.63
CA TYR A 3 -23.49 26.83 32.39
C TYR A 3 -23.76 26.48 30.92
N LYS A 4 -24.36 27.40 30.16
CA LYS A 4 -24.54 27.27 28.70
C LYS A 4 -23.23 27.14 27.92
N ILE A 5 -22.19 27.87 28.33
CA ILE A 5 -20.88 27.83 27.66
C ILE A 5 -20.21 26.47 27.93
N ILE A 6 -20.30 25.95 29.16
CA ILE A 6 -19.73 24.65 29.54
C ILE A 6 -20.41 23.51 28.76
N ILE A 7 -21.75 23.53 28.69
CA ILE A 7 -22.53 22.51 27.96
C ILE A 7 -22.19 22.52 26.47
N ASN A 8 -22.12 23.70 25.85
CA ASN A 8 -21.78 23.82 24.43
C ASN A 8 -20.34 23.34 24.14
N SER A 9 -19.38 23.64 25.01
CA SER A 9 -18.00 23.15 24.85
C SER A 9 -17.91 21.63 25.00
N LEU A 10 -18.67 21.02 25.92
CA LEU A 10 -18.68 19.57 26.11
C LEU A 10 -19.28 18.83 24.90
N ILE A 11 -20.36 19.38 24.32
CA ILE A 11 -20.97 18.83 23.09
C ILE A 11 -19.98 18.90 21.92
N LEU A 12 -19.23 20.00 21.79
CA LEU A 12 -18.23 20.15 20.71
C LEU A 12 -17.10 19.12 20.82
N VAL A 13 -16.63 18.83 22.03
CA VAL A 13 -15.60 17.82 22.29
C VAL A 13 -16.12 16.41 21.97
N LEU A 14 -17.35 16.09 22.39
CA LEU A 14 -17.96 14.79 22.14
C LEU A 14 -18.26 14.52 20.65
N LEU A 15 -18.48 15.57 19.85
CA LEU A 15 -18.67 15.46 18.40
C LEU A 15 -17.36 15.19 17.64
N ALA A 16 -16.21 15.56 18.22
CA ALA A 16 -14.90 15.34 17.58
C ALA A 16 -14.53 13.84 17.51
N ASP A 17 -14.99 13.04 18.46
CA ASP A 17 -14.73 11.58 18.52
C ASP A 17 -15.46 10.80 17.41
N LEU A 18 -16.42 11.41 16.73
CA LEU A 18 -17.14 10.81 15.59
C LEU A 18 -16.44 11.06 14.24
N ALA A 19 -15.34 11.82 14.22
CA ALA A 19 -14.62 12.13 13.00
C ALA A 19 -13.79 10.92 12.52
N SER A 20 -14.27 10.24 11.47
CA SER A 20 -13.46 9.27 10.73
C SER A 20 -12.67 9.98 9.63
N GLY A 21 -11.34 9.93 9.70
CA GLY A 21 -10.45 10.46 8.67
C GLY A 21 -10.15 9.40 7.60
N GLN A 22 -10.37 9.73 6.33
CA GLN A 22 -9.83 8.94 5.21
C GLN A 22 -8.50 9.55 4.75
N VAL A 23 -7.58 8.71 4.28
CA VAL A 23 -6.23 9.16 3.86
C VAL A 23 -6.16 9.24 2.34
N SER A 24 -5.80 10.41 1.82
CA SER A 24 -5.45 10.60 0.41
C SER A 24 -3.96 10.93 0.25
N MET A 25 -3.28 10.25 -0.67
CA MET A 25 -1.87 10.44 -0.98
C MET A 25 -1.66 10.91 -2.41
N GLY A 26 -0.57 11.65 -2.65
CA GLY A 26 -0.16 12.05 -4.00
C GLY A 26 -0.84 13.31 -4.56
N GLY A 27 -1.27 14.23 -3.68
CA GLY A 27 -1.77 15.56 -4.08
C GLY A 27 -3.27 15.64 -4.36
N LYS A 28 -4.02 14.58 -4.04
CA LYS A 28 -5.49 14.57 -4.08
C LYS A 28 -6.05 15.46 -2.96
N GLN A 29 -7.14 16.18 -3.23
CA GLN A 29 -7.81 17.07 -2.27
C GLN A 29 -9.06 16.44 -1.64
N SER A 30 -9.50 15.29 -2.16
CA SER A 30 -10.64 14.54 -1.66
C SER A 30 -10.42 13.05 -1.91
N VAL A 31 -10.99 12.22 -1.03
CA VAL A 31 -10.98 10.77 -1.18
C VAL A 31 -12.11 10.34 -2.12
N GLU A 32 -11.83 9.35 -2.94
CA GLU A 32 -12.78 8.72 -3.85
C GLU A 32 -13.40 7.50 -3.17
N GLY A 33 -14.73 7.49 -3.12
CA GLY A 33 -15.50 6.38 -2.54
C GLY A 33 -15.64 6.45 -1.02
N THR A 34 -16.76 5.92 -0.54
CA THR A 34 -17.09 5.81 0.90
C THR A 34 -16.47 4.57 1.55
N ALA A 35 -16.09 3.57 0.77
CA ALA A 35 -15.48 2.30 1.19
C ALA A 35 -13.96 2.28 0.94
N THR A 36 -13.28 3.40 1.23
CA THR A 36 -11.85 3.59 0.93
C THR A 36 -11.07 3.90 2.20
N ILE A 37 -10.04 3.10 2.48
CA ILE A 37 -9.13 3.30 3.62
C ILE A 37 -7.94 4.17 3.21
N LEU A 38 -7.47 4.00 1.98
CA LEU A 38 -6.34 4.70 1.41
C LEU A 38 -6.57 4.92 -0.08
N ASP A 39 -6.33 6.15 -0.50
CA ASP A 39 -6.58 6.58 -1.86
C ASP A 39 -5.35 7.28 -2.45
N PHE A 40 -4.98 6.90 -3.66
CA PHE A 40 -3.85 7.45 -4.37
C PHE A 40 -4.28 8.35 -5.54
N ASN A 41 -3.30 9.04 -6.12
CA ASN A 41 -3.52 9.94 -7.25
C ASN A 41 -4.19 9.19 -8.43
N SER A 42 -5.36 9.68 -8.84
CA SER A 42 -6.14 9.20 -9.99
C SER A 42 -6.18 10.18 -11.17
N ARG A 43 -5.38 11.25 -11.13
CA ARG A 43 -5.35 12.28 -12.19
C ARG A 43 -4.76 11.74 -13.48
N THR A 44 -5.35 12.14 -14.61
CA THR A 44 -4.80 11.87 -15.95
C THR A 44 -3.35 12.34 -16.05
N GLY A 45 -2.48 11.49 -16.61
CA GLY A 45 -1.04 11.75 -16.72
C GLY A 45 -0.24 11.39 -15.45
N ASN A 46 -0.87 10.77 -14.43
CA ASN A 46 -0.13 10.22 -13.31
C ASN A 46 0.84 9.12 -13.78
N ILE A 47 2.07 9.19 -13.27
CA ILE A 47 3.16 8.21 -13.50
C ILE A 47 3.75 7.70 -12.18
N LYS A 48 3.13 8.05 -11.05
CA LYS A 48 3.60 7.66 -9.70
C LYS A 48 2.86 6.41 -9.25
N GLY A 49 3.60 5.31 -9.06
CA GLY A 49 3.13 4.07 -8.47
C GLY A 49 3.50 3.93 -6.99
N VAL A 50 3.13 2.82 -6.38
CA VAL A 50 3.62 2.39 -5.06
C VAL A 50 4.89 1.59 -5.28
N ILE A 51 5.94 1.86 -4.50
CA ILE A 51 7.15 1.03 -4.49
C ILE A 51 7.03 0.04 -3.33
N LEU A 52 7.08 -1.24 -3.66
CA LEU A 52 7.03 -2.31 -2.67
C LEU A 52 8.35 -2.41 -1.90
N PRO A 53 8.33 -2.82 -0.62
CA PRO A 53 9.54 -3.15 0.12
C PRO A 53 10.33 -4.26 -0.58
N ALA A 54 11.62 -4.03 -0.77
CA ALA A 54 12.55 -5.03 -1.31
C ALA A 54 13.20 -5.79 -0.17
N VAL A 55 12.91 -7.09 -0.04
CA VAL A 55 13.25 -7.91 1.13
C VAL A 55 14.21 -9.02 0.73
N ASP A 56 15.25 -9.24 1.54
CA ASP A 56 16.22 -10.33 1.32
C ASP A 56 15.68 -11.69 1.77
N ASP A 57 14.94 -11.72 2.88
CA ASP A 57 14.41 -12.93 3.51
C ASP A 57 12.91 -12.82 3.78
N ILE A 58 12.11 -13.47 2.94
CA ILE A 58 10.64 -13.45 3.03
C ILE A 58 10.11 -14.20 4.26
N SER A 59 10.90 -15.07 4.90
CA SER A 59 10.49 -15.75 6.14
C SER A 59 10.36 -14.75 7.29
N LYS A 60 11.11 -13.64 7.23
CA LYS A 60 11.04 -12.55 8.21
C LYS A 60 9.92 -11.55 7.91
N ALA A 61 9.26 -11.63 6.75
CA ALA A 61 8.16 -10.74 6.39
C ALA A 61 6.83 -11.15 7.06
N LEU A 62 6.73 -12.37 7.59
CA LEU A 62 5.51 -12.89 8.20
C LEU A 62 5.56 -12.81 9.73
N SER A 63 4.40 -12.70 10.36
CA SER A 63 4.25 -12.81 11.81
C SER A 63 4.38 -14.29 12.25
N SER A 64 4.32 -14.54 13.55
CA SER A 64 4.27 -15.91 14.09
C SER A 64 3.00 -16.67 13.71
N ASP A 65 1.95 -15.96 13.30
CA ASP A 65 0.75 -16.51 12.68
C ASP A 65 0.69 -16.06 11.20
N PRO A 66 1.23 -16.87 10.26
CA PRO A 66 1.30 -16.49 8.86
C PRO A 66 -0.06 -16.16 8.24
N ALA A 67 -1.18 -16.70 8.75
CA ALA A 67 -2.50 -16.41 8.21
C ALA A 67 -2.91 -14.95 8.36
N SER A 68 -2.41 -14.27 9.41
CA SER A 68 -2.59 -12.83 9.63
C SER A 68 -1.90 -11.96 8.56
N ASN A 69 -1.04 -12.54 7.71
CA ASN A 69 -0.27 -11.81 6.70
C ASN A 69 -0.78 -12.00 5.26
N ASN A 70 -1.93 -12.65 5.04
CA ASN A 70 -2.54 -12.74 3.71
C ASN A 70 -2.83 -11.34 3.14
N GLY A 71 -2.48 -11.11 1.87
CA GLY A 71 -2.50 -9.80 1.22
C GLY A 71 -1.17 -9.02 1.29
N THR A 72 -0.08 -9.62 1.78
CA THR A 72 1.25 -8.96 1.82
C THR A 72 1.89 -8.93 0.43
N PHE A 73 2.32 -7.75 -0.03
CA PHE A 73 3.08 -7.58 -1.27
C PHE A 73 4.53 -7.18 -0.96
N LEU A 74 5.49 -7.75 -1.69
CA LEU A 74 6.90 -7.37 -1.60
C LEU A 74 7.65 -7.65 -2.90
N PHE A 75 8.87 -7.12 -3.01
CA PHE A 75 9.85 -7.53 -4.00
C PHE A 75 10.91 -8.42 -3.32
N ASN A 76 10.98 -9.69 -3.69
CA ASN A 76 11.92 -10.63 -3.11
C ASN A 76 13.27 -10.54 -3.84
N LYS A 77 14.30 -10.07 -3.14
CA LYS A 77 15.65 -9.88 -3.71
C LYS A 77 16.35 -11.20 -4.02
N SER A 78 16.02 -12.27 -3.31
CA SER A 78 16.66 -13.58 -3.47
C SER A 78 16.31 -14.24 -4.81
N ASN A 79 15.09 -14.02 -5.32
CA ASN A 79 14.65 -14.56 -6.61
C ASN A 79 14.29 -13.47 -7.65
N GLN A 80 14.42 -12.19 -7.28
CA GLN A 80 14.18 -11.02 -8.11
C GLN A 80 12.73 -10.94 -8.64
N LYS A 81 11.76 -11.35 -7.84
CA LYS A 81 10.34 -11.36 -8.21
C LYS A 81 9.50 -10.46 -7.34
N VAL A 82 8.46 -9.87 -7.92
CA VAL A 82 7.34 -9.32 -7.15
C VAL A 82 6.48 -10.49 -6.70
N GLN A 83 6.15 -10.55 -5.41
CA GLN A 83 5.37 -11.65 -4.85
C GLN A 83 4.25 -11.11 -3.96
N VAL A 84 3.14 -11.85 -3.92
CA VAL A 84 2.05 -11.65 -2.95
C VAL A 84 1.94 -12.89 -2.08
N TYR A 85 1.70 -12.71 -0.79
CA TYR A 85 1.34 -13.79 0.12
C TYR A 85 -0.18 -13.90 0.16
N GLU A 86 -0.73 -14.98 -0.36
CA GLU A 86 -2.17 -15.25 -0.37
C GLU A 86 -2.43 -16.73 -0.09
N ASN A 87 -3.55 -17.04 0.59
CA ASN A 87 -3.90 -18.42 0.95
C ASN A 87 -2.76 -19.18 1.64
N ASN A 88 -2.01 -18.49 2.50
CA ASN A 88 -0.85 -19.02 3.23
C ASN A 88 0.33 -19.48 2.36
N VAL A 89 0.42 -18.98 1.12
CA VAL A 89 1.53 -19.29 0.21
C VAL A 89 2.03 -18.02 -0.47
N TRP A 90 3.34 -17.98 -0.74
CA TRP A 90 3.90 -16.97 -1.63
C TRP A 90 3.57 -17.32 -3.07
N LYS A 91 2.96 -16.38 -3.78
CA LYS A 91 2.64 -16.45 -5.19
C LYS A 91 3.43 -15.40 -5.96
N ASP A 92 4.02 -15.84 -7.06
CA ASP A 92 4.78 -14.97 -7.95
C ASP A 92 3.82 -14.09 -8.76
N LEU A 93 4.07 -12.78 -8.75
CA LEU A 93 3.41 -11.79 -9.60
C LEU A 93 4.28 -11.36 -10.79
N SER A 94 5.49 -11.90 -10.91
CA SER A 94 6.38 -11.62 -12.03
C SER A 94 7.33 -12.78 -12.29
N ASP A 95 7.94 -12.75 -13.47
CA ASP A 95 9.19 -13.47 -13.71
C ASP A 95 10.35 -12.84 -12.93
N ALA A 96 11.52 -13.50 -12.98
CA ALA A 96 12.75 -12.96 -12.43
C ALA A 96 13.18 -11.71 -13.22
N GLY A 97 13.21 -10.57 -12.54
CA GLY A 97 13.60 -9.28 -13.10
C GLY A 97 15.02 -8.87 -12.72
N SER A 98 15.18 -7.68 -12.12
CA SER A 98 16.50 -7.14 -11.76
C SER A 98 16.48 -6.34 -10.46
N THR A 99 17.57 -6.45 -9.71
CA THR A 99 17.83 -5.69 -8.48
C THR A 99 18.80 -4.52 -8.70
N ASN A 100 19.28 -4.29 -9.93
CA ASN A 100 20.38 -3.33 -10.18
C ASN A 100 20.01 -1.88 -9.85
N ASP A 101 18.75 -1.51 -10.08
CA ASP A 101 18.25 -0.16 -9.82
C ASP A 101 17.72 0.01 -8.39
N LEU A 102 17.86 -1.02 -7.53
CA LEU A 102 17.49 -0.90 -6.13
C LEU A 102 18.49 -0.01 -5.40
N VAL A 103 17.97 1.01 -4.71
CA VAL A 103 18.72 1.78 -3.74
C VAL A 103 18.89 0.92 -2.49
N ILE A 104 20.13 0.63 -2.13
CA ILE A 104 20.45 -0.14 -0.92
C ILE A 104 20.22 0.76 0.29
N ASN A 105 19.27 0.37 1.15
CA ASN A 105 19.16 0.91 2.49
C ASN A 105 19.92 -0.01 3.45
N THR A 106 20.98 0.49 4.07
CA THR A 106 21.81 -0.25 5.03
C THR A 106 21.36 -0.06 6.48
N SER A 107 20.26 0.65 6.70
CA SER A 107 19.74 0.87 8.05
C SER A 107 19.14 -0.42 8.59
N ASP A 108 19.22 -0.61 9.91
CA ASP A 108 18.54 -1.72 10.55
C ASP A 108 17.02 -1.63 10.37
N GLU A 109 16.40 -2.75 10.02
CA GLU A 109 14.94 -2.89 9.97
C GLU A 109 14.35 -2.68 11.37
N ARG A 110 13.70 -1.54 11.60
CA ARG A 110 13.01 -1.26 12.86
C ARG A 110 11.61 -1.87 12.79
N SER A 111 11.25 -2.67 13.79
CA SER A 111 10.00 -3.46 13.84
C SER A 111 8.70 -2.66 14.00
N ASN A 112 8.72 -1.35 13.79
CA ASN A 112 7.55 -0.49 13.98
C ASN A 112 7.03 -0.05 12.61
N GLY A 113 6.15 -0.88 12.04
CA GLY A 113 5.34 -0.47 10.89
C GLY A 113 4.27 0.55 11.27
N VAL A 114 3.60 1.06 10.25
CA VAL A 114 2.42 1.92 10.40
C VAL A 114 1.17 1.09 10.18
N VAL A 115 0.21 1.18 11.11
CA VAL A 115 -1.14 0.62 10.95
C VAL A 115 -2.12 1.76 10.67
N ILE A 116 -2.90 1.62 9.61
CA ILE A 116 -4.01 2.53 9.28
C ILE A 116 -5.32 1.74 9.40
N GLY A 117 -6.34 2.36 10.00
CA GLY A 117 -7.69 1.78 10.12
C GLY A 117 -7.97 1.02 11.42
N ALA A 118 -6.93 0.72 12.21
CA ALA A 118 -7.06 0.12 13.54
C ALA A 118 -5.97 0.62 14.49
N ALA A 119 -6.15 0.38 15.80
CA ALA A 119 -5.15 0.72 16.82
C ALA A 119 -3.94 -0.22 16.83
N SER A 120 -4.12 -1.46 16.34
CA SER A 120 -3.10 -2.48 16.24
C SER A 120 -3.48 -3.51 15.16
N SER A 121 -2.53 -4.36 14.77
CA SER A 121 -2.74 -5.49 13.87
C SER A 121 -1.93 -6.70 14.34
N SER A 122 -2.41 -7.91 14.07
CA SER A 122 -1.65 -9.15 14.22
C SER A 122 -0.75 -9.44 13.01
N ALA A 123 -0.97 -8.75 11.89
CA ALA A 123 -0.12 -8.82 10.72
C ALA A 123 1.24 -8.20 11.01
N LYS A 124 2.30 -8.76 10.42
CA LYS A 124 3.63 -8.15 10.44
C LYS A 124 3.88 -7.39 9.14
N GLY A 125 4.26 -6.13 9.20
CA GLY A 125 4.57 -5.36 8.01
C GLY A 125 5.01 -3.95 8.34
N VAL A 126 5.65 -3.27 7.38
CA VAL A 126 6.04 -1.86 7.50
C VAL A 126 4.86 -0.91 7.26
N PHE A 127 3.85 -1.37 6.53
CA PHE A 127 2.64 -0.63 6.21
C PHE A 127 1.47 -1.60 6.16
N ILE A 128 0.54 -1.44 7.10
CA ILE A 128 -0.59 -2.35 7.32
C ILE A 128 -1.89 -1.54 7.23
N LEU A 129 -2.84 -2.05 6.46
CA LEU A 129 -4.17 -1.48 6.29
C LEU A 129 -5.18 -2.45 6.90
N GLU A 130 -5.86 -2.02 7.96
CA GLU A 130 -6.85 -2.83 8.67
C GLU A 130 -8.25 -2.27 8.42
N SER A 131 -9.11 -3.08 7.81
CA SER A 131 -10.54 -2.76 7.67
C SER A 131 -11.33 -3.99 7.28
N SER A 132 -12.57 -4.10 7.78
CA SER A 132 -13.53 -5.12 7.36
C SER A 132 -14.37 -4.72 6.14
N ASP A 133 -14.40 -3.43 5.79
CA ASP A 133 -15.35 -2.86 4.83
C ASP A 133 -14.74 -1.83 3.86
N LYS A 134 -13.45 -1.51 3.98
CA LYS A 134 -12.76 -0.52 3.15
C LYS A 134 -11.55 -1.13 2.47
N ALA A 135 -11.29 -0.69 1.25
CA ALA A 135 -10.14 -1.13 0.46
C ALA A 135 -9.21 0.03 0.09
N MET A 136 -8.00 -0.31 -0.32
CA MET A 136 -7.06 0.62 -0.93
C MET A 136 -7.38 0.80 -2.41
N ILE A 137 -7.39 2.04 -2.90
CA ILE A 137 -7.43 2.34 -4.33
C ILE A 137 -6.01 2.59 -4.81
N LEU A 138 -5.45 1.65 -5.59
CA LEU A 138 -4.11 1.79 -6.14
C LEU A 138 -3.93 3.05 -7.02
N PRO A 139 -2.69 3.59 -7.13
CA PRO A 139 -2.40 4.66 -8.07
C PRO A 139 -2.78 4.22 -9.48
N ARG A 140 -3.52 5.08 -10.18
CA ARG A 140 -3.98 4.82 -11.55
C ARG A 140 -2.97 5.39 -12.54
N ILE A 141 -2.52 4.57 -13.48
CA ILE A 141 -1.60 4.95 -14.54
C ILE A 141 -2.14 4.38 -15.86
N SER A 142 -2.12 5.16 -16.93
CA SER A 142 -2.53 4.67 -18.26
C SER A 142 -1.30 4.10 -18.97
N GLU A 143 -1.35 2.83 -19.38
CA GLU A 143 -0.26 2.15 -20.11
C GLU A 143 1.11 2.37 -19.44
N PRO A 144 1.33 1.85 -18.22
CA PRO A 144 2.53 2.14 -17.43
C PRO A 144 3.83 1.77 -18.17
N HIS A 145 3.81 0.73 -18.99
CA HIS A 145 4.93 0.34 -19.86
C HIS A 145 5.34 1.39 -20.91
N LYS A 146 4.47 2.34 -21.26
CA LYS A 146 4.78 3.48 -22.14
C LYS A 146 4.98 4.77 -21.37
N ALA A 147 4.17 5.00 -20.34
CA ALA A 147 4.12 6.26 -19.61
C ALA A 147 5.28 6.43 -18.62
N VAL A 148 5.65 5.37 -17.90
CA VAL A 148 6.69 5.43 -16.87
C VAL A 148 8.05 5.18 -17.51
N LYS A 149 8.87 6.23 -17.64
CA LYS A 149 10.17 6.17 -18.34
C LYS A 149 11.29 5.51 -17.55
N SER A 150 11.21 5.58 -16.22
CA SER A 150 12.21 5.00 -15.31
C SER A 150 11.48 4.35 -14.12
N PRO A 151 10.79 3.22 -14.35
CA PRO A 151 10.12 2.50 -13.27
C PRO A 151 11.14 1.91 -12.30
N TYR A 152 10.74 1.79 -11.03
CA TYR A 152 11.59 1.25 -9.98
C TYR A 152 11.25 -0.23 -9.73
N PRO A 153 12.21 -1.14 -9.52
CA PRO A 153 11.91 -2.55 -9.24
C PRO A 153 10.97 -2.71 -8.05
N GLY A 154 9.88 -3.47 -8.22
CA GLY A 154 8.82 -3.58 -7.23
C GLY A 154 7.76 -2.46 -7.31
N MET A 155 7.77 -1.62 -8.35
CA MET A 155 6.70 -0.65 -8.57
C MET A 155 5.39 -1.36 -8.92
N MET A 156 4.29 -0.98 -8.26
CA MET A 156 2.93 -1.45 -8.53
C MET A 156 1.96 -0.30 -8.81
N CYS A 157 1.01 -0.52 -9.70
CA CYS A 157 -0.07 0.41 -10.02
C CYS A 157 -1.27 -0.32 -10.65
N PHE A 158 -2.38 0.38 -10.82
CA PHE A 158 -3.51 -0.10 -11.62
C PHE A 158 -3.44 0.52 -13.02
N ASP A 159 -3.36 -0.33 -14.06
CA ASP A 159 -3.42 0.14 -15.44
C ASP A 159 -4.87 0.43 -15.83
N THR A 160 -5.16 1.68 -16.17
CA THR A 160 -6.52 2.10 -16.52
C THR A 160 -6.97 1.63 -17.90
N VAL A 161 -6.05 1.24 -18.79
CA VAL A 161 -6.38 0.79 -20.15
C VAL A 161 -6.68 -0.70 -20.17
N SER A 162 -5.77 -1.53 -19.67
CA SER A 162 -6.00 -2.98 -19.56
C SER A 162 -6.93 -3.36 -18.41
N ARG A 163 -7.12 -2.46 -17.43
CA ARG A 163 -7.92 -2.67 -16.20
C ARG A 163 -7.36 -3.77 -15.30
N THR A 164 -6.05 -3.89 -15.26
CA THR A 164 -5.33 -4.94 -14.52
C THR A 164 -4.40 -4.35 -13.46
N LEU A 165 -4.03 -5.16 -12.47
CA LEU A 165 -2.87 -4.88 -11.64
C LEU A 165 -1.61 -4.94 -12.53
N ALA A 166 -0.74 -3.95 -12.45
CA ALA A 166 0.53 -3.90 -13.16
C ALA A 166 1.69 -3.79 -12.16
N VAL A 167 2.66 -4.69 -12.27
CA VAL A 167 3.86 -4.72 -11.42
C VAL A 167 5.13 -4.73 -12.27
N PHE A 168 6.15 -3.98 -11.85
CA PHE A 168 7.44 -3.91 -12.53
C PHE A 168 8.48 -4.72 -11.77
N ASP A 169 9.14 -5.66 -12.45
CA ASP A 169 10.12 -6.59 -11.85
C ASP A 169 11.57 -6.06 -11.86
N GLY A 170 11.79 -4.86 -12.40
CA GLY A 170 13.13 -4.31 -12.64
C GLY A 170 13.56 -4.37 -14.11
N VAL A 171 12.85 -5.12 -14.95
CA VAL A 171 13.12 -5.26 -16.38
C VAL A 171 11.84 -5.07 -17.20
N ARG A 172 10.74 -5.71 -16.79
CA ARG A 172 9.46 -5.74 -17.51
C ARG A 172 8.28 -5.46 -16.59
N TRP A 173 7.19 -5.02 -17.24
CA TRP A 173 5.88 -4.90 -16.62
C TRP A 173 5.11 -6.21 -16.79
N ASN A 174 4.54 -6.70 -15.69
CA ASN A 174 3.71 -7.91 -15.61
C ASN A 174 2.29 -7.49 -15.23
N TYR A 175 1.28 -8.11 -15.85
CA TYR A 175 -0.13 -7.70 -15.74
C TYR A 175 -1.00 -8.86 -15.24
N TRP A 176 -1.88 -8.57 -14.27
CA TRP A 176 -2.74 -9.55 -13.59
C TRP A 176 -4.20 -9.10 -13.58
N ASN A 177 -5.09 -10.01 -13.99
CA ASN A 177 -6.55 -9.85 -14.02
C ASN A 177 -7.24 -10.93 -13.18
#